data_AF-A0A829NUR8-F1
#
_entry.id   AF-A0A829NUR8-F1
#
_cell.length_a   1.000
_cell.length_b   1.000
_cell.length_c   1.000
_cell.angle_alpha   90.00
_cell.angle_beta   90.00
_cell.angle_gamma   90.00
#
_symmetry.space_group_name_H-M   'P 1'
#
loop_
_entity.id
_entity.type
_entity.pdbx_description
1 polymer ?
#
loop_
_entity_poly.entity_id
_entity_poly.type
_entity_poly.pdbx_seq_one_letter_code
_entity_poly.pdbx_strand_id
1 'polypeptide(L)' 'MVKKRLILQLQQKEIAALEEIIQTYHNYVAKIVYSILSFYSTEIDIQAVINQVFFCFGKRQNR' A
#
# COMPACT_ATOMS: atom_id res chain seq x y z
N MET A 1 -9.53 -18.11 -3.21
CA MET A 1 -10.68 -17.37 -3.80
C MET A 1 -10.78 -15.91 -3.35
N VAL A 2 -10.39 -15.55 -2.11
CA VAL A 2 -10.47 -14.17 -1.57
C VAL A 2 -9.72 -13.11 -2.41
N LYS A 3 -8.50 -13.40 -2.87
CA LYS A 3 -7.68 -12.45 -3.66
C LYS A 3 -8.33 -12.00 -4.98
N LYS A 4 -9.11 -12.87 -5.64
CA LYS A 4 -9.75 -12.54 -6.93
C LYS A 4 -10.94 -11.59 -6.75
N ARG A 5 -11.67 -11.74 -5.62
CA ARG A 5 -12.81 -10.89 -5.27
C ARG A 5 -12.35 -9.47 -4.92
N LEU A 6 -11.30 -9.34 -4.11
CA LEU A 6 -10.74 -8.03 -3.74
C LEU A 6 -10.22 -7.24 -4.94
N ILE A 7 -9.60 -7.92 -5.91
CA ILE A 7 -9.15 -7.28 -7.16
C ILE A 7 -10.34 -6.77 -7.98
N LEU A 8 -11.44 -7.54 -8.07
CA LEU A 8 -12.66 -7.11 -8.75
C LEU A 8 -13.34 -5.92 -8.05
N GLN A 9 -13.35 -5.89 -6.71
CA GLN A 9 -13.91 -4.78 -5.92
C GLN A 9 -13.05 -3.51 -6.02
N LEU A 10 -11.72 -3.65 -6.05
CA LEU A 10 -10.81 -2.55 -6.37
C LEU A 10 -11.07 -1.96 -7.77
N GLN A 11 -11.34 -2.81 -8.78
CA GLN A 11 -11.72 -2.33 -10.12
C GLN A 11 -13.04 -1.55 -10.13
N GLN A 12 -13.93 -1.85 -9.18
CA GLN A 12 -15.18 -1.11 -8.95
C GLN A 12 -14.99 0.15 -8.08
N LYS A 13 -13.73 0.50 -7.74
CA LYS A 13 -13.35 1.64 -6.90
C LYS A 13 -13.95 1.59 -5.49
N GLU A 14 -14.19 0.40 -4.95
CA GLU A 14 -14.65 0.26 -3.57
C GLU A 14 -13.54 0.63 -2.58
N ILE A 15 -13.81 1.65 -1.76
CA ILE A 15 -12.87 2.15 -0.74
C ILE A 15 -12.54 1.07 0.30
N ALA A 16 -13.53 0.26 0.71
CA ALA A 16 -13.35 -0.81 1.68
C ALA A 16 -12.35 -1.90 1.21
N ALA A 17 -12.38 -2.25 -0.09
CA ALA A 17 -11.44 -3.22 -0.65
C ALA A 17 -10.01 -2.67 -0.73
N LEU A 18 -9.87 -1.35 -0.94
CA LEU A 18 -8.57 -0.68 -0.90
C LEU A 18 -8.01 -0.66 0.53
N GLU A 19 -8.82 -0.35 1.53
CA GLU A 19 -8.42 -0.38 2.95
C GLU A 19 -7.96 -1.77 3.37
N GLU A 20 -8.70 -2.82 3.01
CA GLU A 20 -8.34 -4.21 3.32
C GLU A 20 -7.00 -4.61 2.70
N ILE A 21 -6.72 -4.15 1.48
CA ILE A 21 -5.45 -4.40 0.78
C ILE A 21 -4.31 -3.62 1.45
N ILE A 22 -4.53 -2.34 1.77
CA ILE A 22 -3.53 -1.55 2.49
C ILE A 22 -3.19 -2.24 3.81
N GLN A 23 -4.18 -2.62 4.62
CA GLN A 23 -3.95 -3.33 5.89
C GLN A 23 -3.21 -4.65 5.70
N THR A 24 -3.61 -5.46 4.71
CA THR A 24 -2.99 -6.76 4.44
C THR A 24 -1.51 -6.63 4.07
N TYR A 25 -1.16 -5.62 3.25
CA TYR A 25 0.20 -5.45 2.74
C TYR A 25 1.03 -4.42 3.50
N HIS A 26 0.45 -3.67 4.45
CA HIS A 26 1.13 -2.60 5.19
C HIS A 26 2.42 -3.10 5.84
N ASN A 27 2.35 -4.18 6.61
CA ASN A 27 3.52 -4.75 7.29
C ASN A 27 4.61 -5.22 6.33
N TYR A 28 4.22 -5.75 5.17
CA TYR A 28 5.18 -6.19 4.16
C TYR A 28 5.91 -5.00 3.53
N VAL A 29 5.16 -3.97 3.11
CA VAL A 29 5.72 -2.74 2.54
C VAL A 29 6.57 -2.02 3.58
N ALA A 30 6.08 -1.88 4.82
CA ALA A 30 6.79 -1.26 5.91
C ALA A 30 8.15 -1.93 6.17
N LYS A 31 8.21 -3.26 6.22
CA LYS A 31 9.49 -3.98 6.40
C LYS A 31 10.51 -3.67 5.29
N ILE A 32 10.07 -3.60 4.04
CA ILE A 32 10.96 -3.26 2.92
C ILE A 32 11.47 -1.83 3.04
N VAL A 33 10.56 -0.87 3.28
CA VAL A 33 10.93 0.55 3.40
C VAL A 33 11.85 0.77 4.60
N TYR A 34 11.53 0.20 5.76
CA TYR A 34 12.39 0.25 6.93
C TYR A 34 13.76 -0.38 6.66
N SER A 35 13.84 -1.54 6.00
CA SER A 35 15.12 -2.18 5.69
C SER A 35 16.03 -1.32 4.80
N ILE A 36 15.47 -0.40 4.02
CA ILE A 36 16.23 0.47 3.11
C ILE A 36 16.56 1.80 3.78
N LEU A 37 15.62 2.38 4.54
CA LEU A 37 15.68 3.77 4.99
C LEU A 37 15.94 3.95 6.49
N SER A 38 15.93 2.89 7.31
CA SER A 38 16.05 3.01 8.77
C SER A 38 17.31 3.74 9.25
N PHE A 39 18.39 3.72 8.47
CA PHE A 39 19.65 4.40 8.79
C PHE A 39 19.78 5.80 8.19
N TYR A 40 18.88 6.17 7.29
CA TYR A 40 18.98 7.39 6.47
C TYR A 40 17.86 8.39 6.72
N SER A 41 16.79 7.99 7.41
CA SER A 41 15.56 8.75 7.46
C SER A 41 14.86 8.62 8.80
N THR A 42 14.08 9.63 9.15
CA THR A 42 13.26 9.59 10.36
C THR A 42 12.04 8.68 10.17
N GLU A 43 11.43 8.24 11.26
CA GLU A 43 10.18 7.47 11.18
C GLU A 43 9.08 8.20 10.41
N ILE A 44 9.02 9.53 10.52
CA ILE A 44 8.04 10.36 9.81
C ILE A 44 8.26 10.25 8.30
N ASP A 45 9.50 10.36 7.83
CA ASP A 45 9.84 10.23 6.42
C ASP A 45 9.56 8.81 5.91
N ILE A 46 9.87 7.79 6.71
CA ILE A 46 9.59 6.38 6.38
C ILE A 46 8.09 6.15 6.20
N GLN A 47 7.26 6.68 7.11
CA GLN A 47 5.80 6.61 7.00
C GLN A 47 5.29 7.36 5.75
N ALA A 48 5.87 8.51 5.42
CA ALA A 48 5.53 9.25 4.21
C ALA A 48 5.83 8.43 2.94
N VAL A 49 6.98 7.74 2.89
CA VAL A 49 7.33 6.85 1.77
C VAL A 49 6.38 5.66 1.68
N ILE A 50 6.02 5.03 2.80
CA ILE A 50 5.03 3.93 2.82
C ILE A 50 3.70 4.40 2.23
N ASN A 51 3.21 5.58 2.62
CA ASN A 51 1.98 6.16 2.10
C ASN A 51 2.09 6.46 0.59
N GLN A 52 3.24 6.98 0.14
CA GLN A 52 3.48 7.26 -1.26
C GLN A 52 3.48 5.99 -2.13
N VAL A 53 4.02 4.87 -1.61
CA VAL A 53 4.00 3.57 -2.29
C VAL A 53 2.56 3.12 -2.55
N PHE A 54 1.70 3.16 -1.53
CA PHE A 54 0.27 2.80 -1.69
C PHE A 54 -0.46 3.74 -2.65
N PHE A 55 -0.18 5.04 -2.59
CA PHE A 55 -0.76 6.02 -3.50
C PHE A 55 -0.39 5.77 -4.97
N CYS A 56 0.88 5.44 -5.24
CA CYS A 56 1.36 5.09 -6.58
C CYS A 56 0.67 3.84 -7.15
N PHE A 57 0.39 2.83 -6.31
CA PHE A 57 -0.36 1.66 -6.74
C PHE A 57 -1.80 2.01 -7.15
N GLY A 58 -2.48 2.89 -6.40
CA GLY A 58 -3.84 3.35 -6.75
C GLY A 58 -3.91 4.18 -8.03
N LYS A 59 -2.88 4.99 -8.34
CA LYS A 59 -2.80 5.78 -9.58
C LYS A 59 -2.67 4.90 -10.83
N ARG A 60 -1.96 3.77 -10.73
CA ARG A 60 -1.76 2.83 -11.85
C ARG A 60 -3.05 2.12 -12.27
N GLN A 61 -4.03 2.04 -11.38
CA GLN A 61 -5.34 1.43 -11.64
C GLN A 61 -6.35 2.37 -12.31
N ASN A 62 -6.07 3.69 -12.37
CA ASN A 62 -6.91 4.69 -13.04
C ASN A 62 -6.42 5.07 -14.45
N ARG A 63 -5.47 4.34 -15.02
CA ARG A 63 -5.04 4.41 -16.43
C ARG A 63 -5.59 3.21 -17.18
#